data_AF-A0AAU5VWC3-F1
#
_entry.id   AF-A0AAU5VWC3-F1
#
_cell.length_a   1.000
_cell.length_b   1.000
_cell.length_c   1.000
_cell.angle_alpha   90.00
_cell.angle_beta   90.00
_cell.angle_gamma   90.00
#
_symmetry.space_group_name_H-M   'P 1'
#
loop_
_entity.id
_entity.type
_entity.pdbx_description
1 polymer ?
#
loop_
_entity_poly.entity_id
_entity_poly.type
_entity_poly.pdbx_seq_one_letter_code
_entity_poly.pdbx_strand_id
1 'polypeptide(L)'
;MGVEENSSGTVTTDVADVTGTTVTATAEAVVAEEVTTLAAGTVVYPIAPGYRVNVRRGPGTQYGIVRTLPYGMSVPVYCQKPGERVTGPYGTSNVWDNIANGQFVADAYVHTGSDGYIAPRCD
;
A
#
# COMPACT_ATOMS: atom_id res chain seq x y z
N MET A 1 13.33 19.64 -65.24
CA MET A 1 13.57 19.41 -63.80
C MET A 1 12.34 18.68 -63.27
N GLY A 2 12.16 17.36 -63.43
CA GLY A 2 13.16 16.30 -63.62
C GLY A 2 13.86 16.01 -62.29
N VAL A 3 13.34 15.13 -61.43
CA VAL A 3 13.63 13.67 -61.30
C VAL A 3 14.95 13.37 -60.54
N GLU A 4 15.09 12.33 -59.72
CA GLU A 4 14.18 11.20 -59.38
C GLU A 4 14.30 10.78 -57.88
N GLU A 5 13.84 9.57 -57.53
CA GLU A 5 13.63 8.99 -56.18
C GLU A 5 14.79 8.09 -55.66
N ASN A 6 14.54 7.37 -54.55
CA ASN A 6 15.27 6.19 -54.03
C ASN A 6 16.61 6.49 -53.28
N SER A 7 17.13 5.68 -52.34
CA SER A 7 16.73 4.34 -51.88
C SER A 7 17.06 4.08 -50.41
N SER A 8 16.25 3.16 -49.86
CA SER A 8 16.52 2.19 -48.80
C SER A 8 17.95 1.60 -48.77
N GLY A 9 18.41 1.21 -47.56
CA GLY A 9 19.74 0.64 -47.31
C GLY A 9 19.83 -0.18 -46.02
N THR A 10 19.33 -1.41 -46.06
CA THR A 10 19.52 -2.42 -45.00
C THR A 10 21.00 -2.84 -44.89
N VAL A 11 21.54 -2.96 -43.67
CA VAL A 11 22.75 -3.77 -43.43
C VAL A 11 22.40 -4.87 -42.43
N THR A 12 22.23 -6.08 -42.96
CA THR A 12 22.46 -7.31 -42.20
C THR A 12 23.94 -7.66 -42.31
N THR A 13 24.54 -8.13 -41.22
CA THR A 13 25.77 -8.95 -41.29
C THR A 13 25.71 -10.01 -40.21
N ASP A 14 25.89 -11.24 -40.67
CA ASP A 14 25.54 -12.47 -39.98
C ASP A 14 26.59 -12.97 -38.95
N VAL A 15 26.21 -14.07 -38.32
CA VAL A 15 26.88 -14.82 -37.25
C VAL A 15 28.27 -15.37 -37.63
N ALA A 16 29.18 -15.35 -36.67
CA ALA A 16 30.21 -16.38 -36.46
C ALA A 16 30.30 -16.63 -34.94
N ASP A 17 29.66 -17.67 -34.42
CA ASP A 17 30.30 -18.94 -34.07
C ASP A 17 31.62 -18.80 -33.30
N VAL A 18 31.54 -18.99 -31.98
CA VAL A 18 32.68 -19.35 -31.14
C VAL A 18 32.33 -20.67 -30.47
N THR A 19 32.93 -21.73 -30.98
CA THR A 19 32.78 -23.09 -30.47
C THR A 19 33.22 -23.22 -29.01
N GLY A 20 32.34 -23.78 -28.18
CA GLY A 20 32.71 -24.77 -27.16
C GLY A 20 33.64 -24.32 -26.01
N THR A 21 33.05 -24.02 -24.86
CA THR A 21 33.61 -24.47 -23.58
C THR A 21 32.47 -24.97 -22.70
N THR A 22 32.45 -26.28 -22.47
CA THR A 22 31.46 -26.94 -21.61
C THR A 22 31.75 -26.63 -20.16
N VAL A 23 31.03 -25.68 -19.58
CA VAL A 23 30.94 -25.55 -18.12
C VAL A 23 29.80 -26.43 -17.64
N THR A 24 30.14 -27.56 -17.01
CA THR A 24 29.18 -28.45 -16.37
C THR A 24 28.60 -27.77 -15.13
N ALA A 25 27.61 -26.91 -15.33
CA ALA A 25 26.76 -26.41 -14.26
C ALA A 25 25.77 -27.52 -13.88
N THR A 26 25.96 -28.09 -12.68
CA THR A 26 24.95 -28.95 -12.07
C THR A 26 23.68 -28.13 -11.86
N ALA A 27 22.63 -28.48 -12.62
CA ALA A 27 21.35 -27.78 -12.54
C ALA A 27 20.65 -28.11 -11.22
N GLU A 28 20.86 -27.27 -10.21
CA GLU A 28 20.01 -27.26 -9.02
C GLU A 28 18.67 -26.64 -9.42
N ALA A 29 17.59 -27.40 -9.26
CA ALA A 29 16.28 -27.01 -9.75
C ALA A 29 15.72 -25.85 -8.89
N VAL A 30 15.91 -24.62 -9.36
CA VAL A 30 15.22 -23.45 -8.80
C VAL A 30 13.73 -23.58 -9.09
N VAL A 31 12.99 -24.06 -8.08
CA VAL A 31 11.53 -24.00 -8.06
C VAL A 31 11.16 -22.52 -8.02
N ALA A 32 10.77 -21.99 -9.18
CA ALA A 32 10.19 -20.67 -9.27
C ALA A 32 8.80 -20.73 -8.64
N GLU A 33 8.70 -20.40 -7.35
CA GLU A 33 7.40 -20.14 -6.74
C GLU A 33 6.77 -18.94 -7.45
N GLU A 34 5.57 -19.15 -8.01
CA GLU A 34 4.77 -18.08 -8.58
C GLU A 34 4.27 -17.20 -7.43
N VAL A 35 5.06 -16.18 -7.08
CA VAL A 35 4.68 -15.16 -6.10
C VAL A 35 3.54 -14.34 -6.71
N THR A 36 2.33 -14.84 -6.54
CA THR A 36 1.09 -14.11 -6.77
C THR A 36 1.02 -12.99 -5.73
N THR A 37 1.58 -11.83 -6.08
CA THR A 37 1.43 -10.61 -5.28
C THR A 37 -0.04 -10.19 -5.31
N LEU A 38 -0.81 -10.60 -4.30
CA LEU A 38 -2.12 -10.03 -4.04
C LEU A 38 -1.92 -8.52 -3.82
N ALA A 39 -2.44 -7.70 -4.73
CA ALA A 39 -2.55 -6.28 -4.51
C ALA A 39 -3.44 -6.07 -3.28
N ALA A 40 -2.85 -5.63 -2.17
CA ALA A 40 -3.59 -5.33 -0.95
C ALA A 40 -4.53 -4.14 -1.20
N GLY A 41 -5.79 -4.45 -1.53
CA GLY A 41 -6.85 -3.46 -1.68
C GLY A 41 -6.98 -2.68 -0.38
N THR A 42 -6.58 -1.41 -0.39
CA THR A 42 -6.70 -0.56 0.79
C THR A 42 -8.17 -0.28 1.04
N VAL A 43 -8.73 -0.87 2.10
CA VAL A 43 -10.13 -0.63 2.47
C VAL A 43 -10.25 0.76 3.08
N VAL A 44 -11.26 1.51 2.62
CA VAL A 44 -11.50 2.90 2.98
C VAL A 44 -12.83 2.99 3.71
N TYR A 45 -12.80 3.54 4.93
CA TYR A 45 -13.94 3.59 5.84
C TYR A 45 -14.35 5.05 6.11
N PRO A 46 -15.65 5.39 6.10
CA PRO A 46 -16.10 6.75 6.40
C PRO A 46 -15.92 7.07 7.89
N ILE A 47 -15.61 8.33 8.21
CA ILE A 47 -15.63 8.82 9.59
C ILE A 47 -17.07 9.10 10.04
N ALA A 48 -17.28 9.18 11.36
CA ALA A 48 -18.56 9.51 11.95
C ALA A 48 -19.18 10.80 11.36
N PRO A 49 -20.43 10.77 10.85
CA PRO A 49 -21.06 11.94 10.23
C PRO A 49 -21.25 13.06 11.26
N GLY A 50 -20.95 14.29 10.87
CA GLY A 50 -21.02 15.45 11.76
C GLY A 50 -19.82 15.61 12.72
N TYR A 51 -18.78 14.77 12.63
CA TYR A 51 -17.55 14.91 13.42
C TYR A 51 -16.34 15.32 12.56
N ARG A 52 -15.42 16.07 13.18
CA ARG A 52 -14.06 16.30 12.70
C ARG A 52 -13.12 15.40 13.50
N VAL A 53 -12.24 14.68 12.82
CA VAL A 53 -11.43 13.63 13.44
C VAL A 53 -9.96 14.02 13.40
N ASN A 54 -9.29 13.97 14.56
CA ASN A 54 -7.89 14.36 14.70
C ASN A 54 -6.97 13.19 14.40
N VAL A 55 -6.10 13.37 13.40
CA VAL A 55 -5.02 12.44 13.06
C VAL A 55 -3.83 12.75 13.94
N ARG A 56 -3.30 11.75 14.64
CA ARG A 56 -2.23 11.89 15.64
C ARG A 56 -0.97 11.15 15.24
N ARG A 57 0.17 11.51 15.85
CA ARG A 57 1.48 10.88 15.62
C ARG A 57 1.67 9.50 16.29
N GLY A 58 0.64 8.98 16.96
CA GLY A 58 0.71 7.72 17.69
C GLY A 58 -0.65 7.30 18.25
N PRO A 59 -0.75 6.08 18.82
CA PRO A 59 -2.00 5.49 19.29
C PRO A 59 -2.37 6.02 20.68
N GLY A 60 -2.75 7.29 20.76
CA GLY A 60 -3.13 7.95 22.01
C GLY A 60 -3.37 9.46 21.87
N THR A 61 -4.14 10.04 22.79
CA THR A 61 -4.48 11.47 22.81
C THR A 61 -3.34 12.36 23.32
N GLN A 62 -2.35 11.78 24.02
CA GLN A 62 -1.09 12.44 24.37
C GLN A 62 -0.19 12.72 23.15
N TYR A 63 -0.39 12.02 22.03
CA TYR A 63 0.37 12.28 20.80
C TYR A 63 -0.15 13.52 20.07
N GLY A 64 0.78 14.37 19.62
CA GLY A 64 0.47 15.58 18.87
C GLY A 64 -0.35 15.32 17.60
N ILE A 65 -1.23 16.25 17.30
CA ILE A 65 -2.10 16.22 16.10
C ILE A 65 -1.26 16.58 14.87
N VAL A 66 -1.32 15.75 13.83
CA VAL A 66 -0.68 15.97 12.52
C VAL A 66 -1.58 16.80 11.61
N ARG A 67 -2.87 16.45 11.57
CA ARG A 67 -3.92 17.12 10.80
C ARG A 67 -5.29 16.77 11.37
N THR A 68 -6.31 17.52 10.98
CA THR A 68 -7.71 17.21 11.32
C THR A 68 -8.49 16.95 10.04
N LEU A 69 -9.20 15.82 9.98
CA LEU A 69 -10.07 15.45 8.87
C LEU A 69 -11.37 16.29 8.95
N PRO A 70 -11.81 16.91 7.84
CA PRO A 70 -13.12 17.56 7.78
C PRO A 70 -14.26 16.53 7.79
N TYR A 71 -15.48 17.02 7.99
CA TYR A 71 -16.71 16.23 8.03
C TYR A 71 -16.92 15.37 6.78
N GLY A 72 -17.45 14.16 6.94
CA GLY A 72 -17.84 13.30 5.81
C GLY A 72 -16.67 12.72 5.01
N MET A 73 -15.43 12.86 5.50
CA MET A 73 -14.27 12.19 4.91
C MET A 73 -14.26 10.70 5.17
N SER A 74 -13.53 9.96 4.34
CA SER A 74 -13.17 8.58 4.59
C SER A 74 -11.65 8.43 4.73
N VAL A 75 -11.23 7.43 5.51
CA VAL A 75 -9.82 7.10 5.75
C VAL A 75 -9.48 5.71 5.23
N PRO A 76 -8.32 5.51 4.58
CA PRO A 76 -7.76 4.18 4.43
C PRO A 76 -7.36 3.63 5.81
N VAL A 77 -7.53 2.33 6.05
CA VAL A 77 -6.96 1.66 7.23
C VAL A 77 -5.95 0.64 6.73
N TYR A 78 -4.66 0.90 6.98
CA TYR A 78 -3.56 0.04 6.55
C TYR A 78 -3.24 -1.06 7.56
N CYS A 79 -3.19 -0.68 8.83
CA CYS A 79 -2.94 -1.56 9.96
C CYS A 79 -3.53 -0.93 11.23
N GLN A 80 -3.65 -1.69 12.30
CA GLN A 80 -4.19 -1.21 13.58
C GLN A 80 -3.23 -1.45 14.74
N LYS A 81 -3.20 -0.54 15.71
CA LYS A 81 -2.35 -0.64 16.90
C LYS A 81 -3.17 -0.40 18.18
N PRO A 82 -3.00 -1.19 19.24
CA PRO A 82 -3.61 -0.89 20.53
C PRO A 82 -3.01 0.41 21.12
N GLY A 83 -3.84 1.18 21.81
CA GLY A 83 -3.46 2.46 22.38
C GLY A 83 -4.36 2.92 23.52
N GLU A 84 -4.43 4.24 23.72
CA GLU A 84 -5.33 4.85 24.70
C GLU A 84 -6.80 4.54 24.36
N ARG A 85 -7.64 4.32 25.38
CA ARG A 85 -9.10 4.19 25.22
C ARG A 85 -9.71 5.55 24.91
N VAL A 86 -10.41 5.66 23.79
CA VAL A 86 -11.12 6.86 23.39
C VAL A 86 -12.60 6.54 23.22
N THR A 87 -13.46 7.35 23.83
CA THR A 87 -14.91 7.32 23.61
C THR A 87 -15.26 8.25 22.44
N GLY A 88 -16.01 7.73 21.49
CA GLY A 88 -16.45 8.42 20.28
C GLY A 88 -17.86 7.98 19.86
N PRO A 89 -18.33 8.41 18.67
CA PRO A 89 -19.69 8.17 18.19
C PRO A 89 -20.05 6.69 18.03
N TYR A 90 -19.08 5.82 17.79
CA TYR A 90 -19.28 4.37 17.65
C TYR A 90 -19.01 3.57 18.93
N GLY A 91 -18.73 4.21 20.07
CA GLY A 91 -18.50 3.54 21.35
C GLY A 91 -17.16 3.91 21.98
N THR A 92 -16.57 2.98 22.75
CA THR A 92 -15.26 3.20 23.39
C THR A 92 -14.26 2.12 22.98
N SER A 93 -13.35 2.50 22.08
CA SER A 93 -12.32 1.63 21.51
C SER A 93 -10.93 1.99 22.05
N ASN A 94 -10.06 0.98 22.20
CA ASN A 94 -8.61 1.16 22.38
C ASN A 94 -7.83 0.86 21.08
N VAL A 95 -8.52 0.67 19.97
CA VAL A 95 -7.92 0.44 18.66
C VAL A 95 -7.64 1.77 17.98
N TRP A 96 -6.46 1.87 17.36
CA TRP A 96 -6.04 3.02 16.58
C TRP A 96 -5.69 2.58 15.17
N ASP A 97 -6.41 3.13 14.20
CA ASP A 97 -6.22 2.90 12.77
C ASP A 97 -5.02 3.69 12.27
N ASN A 98 -4.06 3.02 11.64
CA ASN A 98 -3.04 3.67 10.86
C ASN A 98 -3.59 4.05 9.48
N ILE A 99 -3.65 5.36 9.21
CA ILE A 99 -4.20 5.94 7.98
C ILE A 99 -3.13 6.48 7.02
N ALA A 100 -1.86 6.39 7.42
CA ALA A 100 -0.64 6.70 6.67
C ALA A 100 0.58 6.51 7.60
N ASN A 101 1.80 6.54 7.04
CA ASN A 101 3.05 6.41 7.81
C ASN A 101 3.06 7.31 9.06
N GLY A 102 3.09 6.70 10.26
CA GLY A 102 3.07 7.38 11.56
C GLY A 102 1.79 8.17 11.89
N GLN A 103 0.71 8.05 11.11
CA GLN A 103 -0.55 8.78 11.29
C GLN A 103 -1.67 7.87 11.75
N PHE A 104 -2.20 8.14 12.93
CA PHE A 104 -3.20 7.32 13.60
C PHE A 104 -4.51 8.06 13.86
N VAL A 105 -5.63 7.36 13.75
CA VAL A 105 -6.98 7.81 14.09
C VAL A 105 -7.57 6.83 15.11
N ALA A 106 -8.41 7.30 16.03
CA ALA A 106 -9.12 6.42 16.94
C ALA A 106 -10.32 5.76 16.24
N ASP A 107 -10.36 4.42 16.25
CA ASP A 107 -11.38 3.58 15.61
C ASP A 107 -12.81 3.93 16.09
N ALA A 108 -12.97 4.43 17.32
CA ALA A 108 -14.24 4.95 17.86
C ALA A 108 -14.90 6.09 17.04
N TYR A 109 -14.18 6.66 16.06
CA TYR A 109 -14.67 7.68 15.11
C TYR A 109 -14.73 7.21 13.65
N VAL A 110 -14.34 5.97 13.35
CA VAL A 110 -14.31 5.39 12.00
C VAL A 110 -15.38 4.31 11.93
N HIS A 111 -16.17 4.29 10.84
CA HIS A 111 -17.22 3.29 10.68
C HIS A 111 -16.65 2.00 10.08
N THR A 112 -15.89 1.26 10.88
CA THR A 112 -15.28 -0.03 10.55
C THR A 112 -16.28 -1.19 10.54
N GLY A 113 -17.39 -1.06 11.28
CA GLY A 113 -18.43 -2.08 11.42
C GLY A 113 -18.13 -3.17 12.46
N SER A 114 -17.07 -3.01 13.25
CA SER A 114 -16.62 -3.94 14.29
C SER A 114 -15.94 -3.19 15.42
N ASP A 115 -16.19 -3.55 16.67
CA ASP A 115 -15.49 -3.01 17.85
C ASP A 115 -14.07 -3.61 18.05
N GLY A 116 -13.62 -4.43 17.09
CA GLY A 116 -12.37 -5.17 17.13
C GLY A 116 -11.53 -4.96 15.87
N TYR A 117 -10.46 -5.75 15.73
CA TYR A 117 -9.50 -5.55 14.64
C TYR A 117 -10.11 -5.88 13.28
N ILE A 118 -10.15 -4.91 12.34
CA ILE A 118 -10.55 -5.12 10.94
C ILE A 118 -9.37 -5.19 9.97
N ALA A 119 -8.18 -4.79 10.43
CA ALA A 119 -6.93 -4.77 9.67
C ALA A 119 -5.85 -5.55 10.44
N PRO A 120 -4.78 -6.01 9.75
CA PRO A 120 -3.61 -6.58 10.44
C PRO A 120 -3.03 -5.59 11.46
N ARG A 121 -2.29 -6.11 12.44
CA ARG A 121 -1.62 -5.23 13.40
C ARG A 121 -0.45 -4.50 12.75
N CYS A 122 -0.22 -3.27 13.18
CA CYS A 122 1.00 -2.55 12.85
C CYS A 122 2.17 -3.15 13.64
N ASP A 123 3.20 -3.58 12.92
CA ASP A 123 4.51 -3.93 13.48
C ASP A 123 5.11 -2.78 14.34
#